data_AF-A0A0C1JZ30-F1
#
_entry.id   AF-A0A0C1JZ30-F1
#
_cell.length_a   1.000
_cell.length_b   1.000
_cell.length_c   1.000
_cell.angle_alpha   90.00
_cell.angle_beta   90.00
_cell.angle_gamma   90.00
#
_symmetry.space_group_name_H-M   'P 1'
#
loop_
_entity.id
_entity.type
_entity.pdbx_description
1 polymer ?
#
loop_
_entity_poly.entity_id
_entity_poly.type
_entity_poly.pdbx_seq_one_letter_code
_entity_poly.pdbx_strand_id
1 'polypeptide(L)' 'MNFYNKDNPESLQQMFGSIAQQYDKTNAILSFQMHRLWNKKLIWAVMKNQNPSTYLDLCCGTGEIAFKYLKKALFTL' A
#
# COMPACT_ATOMS: atom_id res chain seq x y z
N MET A 1 18.72 1.80 -27.36
CA MET A 1 17.83 0.74 -26.86
C MET A 1 18.56 0.07 -25.70
N ASN A 2 18.20 0.35 -24.44
CA ASN A 2 18.87 -0.29 -23.31
C ASN A 2 18.35 -1.73 -23.22
N PHE A 3 19.22 -2.69 -23.47
CA PHE A 3 18.91 -4.10 -23.32
C PHE A 3 18.80 -4.41 -21.83
N TYR A 4 17.62 -4.85 -21.39
CA TYR A 4 17.42 -5.31 -20.03
C TYR A 4 18.39 -6.47 -19.74
N ASN A 5 19.23 -6.30 -18.72
CA ASN A 5 20.11 -7.34 -18.20
C ASN A 5 19.88 -7.46 -16.69
N LYS A 6 19.30 -8.58 -16.29
CA LYS A 6 18.94 -8.86 -14.89
C LYS A 6 20.14 -8.89 -13.93
N ASP A 7 21.35 -9.16 -14.43
CA ASP A 7 22.56 -9.31 -13.63
C ASP A 7 23.32 -7.96 -13.50
N ASN A 8 22.83 -6.90 -14.16
CA ASN A 8 23.39 -5.55 -14.08
C ASN A 8 22.48 -4.64 -13.23
N PRO A 9 22.94 -4.16 -12.06
CA PRO A 9 22.18 -3.24 -11.20
C PRO A 9 21.71 -1.95 -11.88
N GLU A 10 22.52 -1.39 -12.79
CA GLU A 10 22.19 -0.15 -13.50
C GLU A 10 21.04 -0.37 -14.50
N SER A 11 21.04 -1.53 -15.18
CA SER A 11 19.96 -1.92 -16.08
C SER A 11 18.64 -2.13 -15.33
N LEU A 12 18.70 -2.77 -14.14
CA LEU A 12 17.55 -2.91 -13.25
C LEU A 12 17.03 -1.56 -12.77
N GLN A 13 17.91 -0.68 -12.30
CA GLN A 13 17.53 0.65 -11.82
C GLN A 13 16.86 1.47 -12.93
N GLN A 14 17.40 1.46 -14.15
CA GLN A 14 16.81 2.15 -15.30
C GLN A 14 15.43 1.57 -15.67
N MET A 15 15.30 0.24 -15.67
CA MET A 15 14.02 -0.43 -15.92
C MET A 15 12.98 -0.07 -14.86
N PHE A 16 13.30 -0.20 -13.57
CA PHE A 16 12.42 0.20 -12.48
C PHE A 16 12.08 1.69 -12.53
N GLY A 17 13.06 2.55 -12.82
CA GLY A 17 12.86 3.99 -12.99
C GLY A 17 11.87 4.32 -14.11
N SER A 18 11.93 3.59 -15.22
CA SER A 18 11.01 3.79 -16.35
C SER A 18 9.56 3.40 -16.05
N ILE A 19 9.34 2.43 -15.15
CA ILE A 19 7.99 1.98 -14.78
C ILE A 19 7.48 2.61 -13.48
N ALA A 20 8.34 3.26 -12.68
CA ALA A 20 8.01 3.75 -11.34
C ALA A 20 6.75 4.63 -11.31
N GLN A 21 6.59 5.54 -12.28
CA GLN A 21 5.43 6.44 -12.35
C GLN A 21 4.08 5.71 -12.53
N GLN A 22 4.09 4.52 -13.15
CA GLN A 22 2.89 3.75 -13.44
C GLN A 22 2.81 2.47 -12.60
N TYR A 23 3.85 2.17 -11.82
CA TYR A 23 4.00 0.92 -11.08
C TYR A 23 2.80 0.66 -10.17
N ASP A 24 2.38 1.65 -9.38
CA ASP A 24 1.23 1.51 -8.48
C ASP A 24 -0.06 1.21 -9.23
N LYS A 25 -0.29 1.86 -10.38
CA LYS A 25 -1.48 1.62 -11.21
C LYS A 25 -1.46 0.22 -11.82
N THR A 26 -0.33 -0.16 -12.41
CA THR A 26 -0.14 -1.48 -13.03
C THR A 26 -0.26 -2.58 -12.00
N ASN A 27 0.36 -2.43 -10.82
CA ASN A 27 0.23 -3.38 -9.72
C ASN A 27 -1.19 -3.45 -9.18
N ALA A 28 -1.90 -2.32 -9.06
CA ALA A 28 -3.31 -2.33 -8.67
C ALA A 28 -4.16 -3.11 -9.67
N ILE A 29 -3.87 -3.05 -10.97
CA ILE A 29 -4.60 -3.81 -12.00
C ILE A 29 -4.21 -5.29 -11.95
N LEU A 30 -2.92 -5.61 -12.02
CA LEU A 30 -2.41 -6.99 -12.04
C LEU A 30 -2.77 -7.76 -10.77
N SER A 31 -2.76 -7.10 -9.62
CA SER A 31 -3.19 -7.69 -8.34
C SER A 31 -4.71 -7.64 -8.13
N PHE A 32 -5.51 -7.23 -9.13
CA PHE A 32 -6.97 -7.07 -9.00
C PHE A 32 -7.38 -6.24 -7.76
N GLN A 33 -6.63 -5.17 -7.49
CA GLN A 33 -6.76 -4.27 -6.34
C GLN A 33 -6.76 -5.00 -4.99
N MET A 34 -6.03 -6.11 -4.86
CA MET A 34 -6.05 -6.95 -3.66
C MET A 34 -5.65 -6.21 -2.38
N HIS A 35 -4.77 -5.22 -2.49
CA HIS A 35 -4.40 -4.32 -1.40
C HIS A 35 -5.63 -3.70 -0.69
N ARG A 36 -6.72 -3.40 -1.41
CA ARG A 36 -7.95 -2.85 -0.81
C ARG A 36 -8.61 -3.84 0.15
N LEU A 37 -8.60 -5.13 -0.17
CA LEU A 37 -9.17 -6.16 0.70
C LEU A 37 -8.30 -6.40 1.94
N TRP A 38 -6.97 -6.39 1.78
CA TRP A 38 -6.05 -6.48 2.91
C TRP A 38 -6.18 -5.29 3.84
N ASN A 39 -6.24 -4.06 3.31
CA ASN A 39 -6.43 -2.85 4.09
C ASN A 39 -7.75 -2.90 4.90
N LYS A 40 -8.84 -3.40 4.28
CA LYS A 40 -10.12 -3.60 5.00
C LYS A 40 -10.01 -4.64 6.12
N LYS A 41 -9.34 -5.77 5.87
CA LYS A 41 -9.13 -6.83 6.87
C LYS A 41 -8.29 -6.32 8.04
N LEU A 42 -7.21 -5.59 7.76
CA LEU A 42 -6.36 -4.96 8.77
C LEU A 42 -7.19 -4.04 9.69
N ILE A 43 -7.94 -3.10 9.10
CA ILE A 43 -8.77 -2.17 9.88
C ILE A 43 -9.78 -2.92 10.75
N TRP A 44 -10.45 -3.94 10.21
CA TRP A 44 -11.40 -4.73 10.99
C TRP A 44 -10.74 -5.47 12.15
N ALA A 45 -9.56 -6.05 11.93
CA ALA A 45 -8.80 -6.72 12.98
C ALA A 45 -8.35 -5.74 14.08
N VAL A 46 -7.91 -4.54 13.69
CA VAL A 46 -7.50 -3.47 14.61
C VAL A 46 -8.69 -2.98 15.45
N MET A 47 -9.87 -2.78 14.85
CA MET A 47 -11.08 -2.35 15.56
C MET A 47 -11.65 -3.41 16.53
N LYS A 48 -11.34 -4.70 16.30
CA LYS A 48 -11.84 -5.79 17.16
C LYS A 48 -11.05 -5.89 18.48
N ASN A 49 -9.80 -5.44 18.49
CA ASN A 49 -8.95 -5.50 19.66
C ASN A 49 -9.11 -4.23 20.51
N GLN A 50 -8.96 -4.38 21.83
CA GLN A 50 -9.09 -3.35 22.88
C GLN A 50 -8.89 -1.93 22.36
N ASN A 51 -9.93 -1.08 22.43
CA ASN A 51 -9.92 0.32 21.98
C ASN A 51 -8.81 1.12 22.67
N PRO A 52 -7.59 1.20 22.12
CA PRO A 52 -6.56 2.03 22.67
C PRO A 52 -6.88 3.48 22.35
N SER A 53 -6.46 4.39 23.22
CA SER A 53 -6.61 5.84 22.96
C SER A 53 -5.73 6.31 21.79
N THR A 54 -4.75 5.51 21.35
CA THR A 54 -3.74 5.92 20.36
C THR A 54 -3.27 4.74 19.53
N TYR A 55 -3.09 4.98 18.23
CA TYR A 55 -2.56 4.02 17.25
C TYR A 55 -1.33 4.60 16.54
N LEU A 56 -0.38 3.73 16.17
CA LEU A 56 0.80 4.07 15.38
C LEU A 56 0.79 3.27 14.06
N ASP A 57 0.81 3.97 12.93
CA ASP A 57 0.88 3.40 11.59
C ASP A 57 2.33 3.46 11.07
N LEU A 58 3.04 2.33 11.13
CA LEU A 58 4.44 2.24 10.72
C LEU A 58 4.54 2.13 9.18
N CYS A 59 5.46 2.89 8.58
CA CYS A 59 5.63 2.94 7.13
C CYS A 59 4.32 3.32 6.40
N CYS A 60 3.56 4.27 6.97
CA CYS A 60 2.20 4.61 6.53
C CYS A 60 2.09 5.11 5.07
N GLY A 61 3.22 5.48 4.45
CA GLY A 61 3.24 6.01 3.09
C GLY A 61 2.34 7.24 2.97
N THR A 62 1.29 7.15 2.15
CA THR A 62 0.28 8.21 1.96
C THR A 62 -0.75 8.30 3.08
N GLY A 63 -0.67 7.45 4.11
CA GLY A 63 -1.57 7.44 5.26
C GLY A 63 -2.92 6.76 5.03
N GLU A 64 -3.06 5.99 3.95
CA GLU A 64 -4.34 5.38 3.54
C GLU A 64 -5.00 4.55 4.66
N ILE A 65 -4.22 3.79 5.43
CA ILE A 65 -4.73 2.96 6.53
C ILE A 65 -5.28 3.83 7.65
N ALA A 66 -4.49 4.79 8.15
CA ALA A 66 -4.91 5.71 9.21
C ALA A 66 -6.20 6.48 8.83
N PHE A 67 -6.28 7.02 7.61
CA PHE A 67 -7.48 7.74 7.16
C PHE A 67 -8.71 6.83 7.08
N LYS A 68 -8.55 5.60 6.56
CA LYS A 68 -9.66 4.64 6.48
C LYS A 68 -10.11 4.18 7.87
N TYR A 69 -9.17 4.00 8.81
CA TYR A 69 -9.48 3.69 10.20
C TYR A 69 -10.31 4.80 10.83
N LEU A 70 -9.83 6.06 10.78
CA LEU A 70 -10.53 7.22 11.35
C LEU A 70 -11.93 7.39 10.76
N LYS A 71 -12.05 7.29 9.43
CA LYS A 71 -13.36 7.33 8.76
C LYS A 71 -14.29 6.27 9.34
N LYS A 72 -13.83 5.03 9.46
CA LYS A 72 -14.69 3.94 9.96
C LYS A 72 -15.03 4.07 11.45
N ALA A 73 -14.09 4.53 12.28
CA ALA A 73 -14.33 4.81 13.69
C ALA A 73 -15.41 5.89 13.87
N LEU A 74 -15.36 6.97 13.07
CA LEU A 74 -16.35 8.05 13.11
C LEU A 74 -17.77 7.61 12.68
N PHE A 75 -17.90 6.67 11.73
CA PHE A 75 -19.19 6.15 11.27
C PHE A 75 -19.77 5.01 12.12
N THR A 76 -19.01 4.50 13.10
CA THR A 76 -19.47 3.40 13.99
C THR A 76 -19.92 3.91 15.36
N LEU A 77 -19.73 5.21 15.64
CA LEU A 77 -20.37 5.96 16.74
C LEU A 77 -21.73 6.48 16.28
#